data_AF-A0A249W5H0-F1
#
_entry.id   AF-A0A249W5H0-F1
#
_cell.length_a   1.000
_cell.length_b   1.000
_cell.length_c   1.000
_cell.angle_alpha   90.00
_cell.angle_beta   90.00
_cell.angle_gamma   90.00
#
_symmetry.space_group_name_H-M   'P 1'
#
loop_
_entity.id
_entity.type
_entity.pdbx_description
1 polymer ?
#
loop_
_entity_poly.entity_id
_entity_poly.type
_entity_poly.pdbx_seq_one_letter_code
_entity_poly.pdbx_strand_id
1 'polypeptide(L)'
;MISQMGIRIDGLDDFLSECENKLLDVAPLEFLYPRELRSEPLNESLWTDKVHEIKSMNEKRVLSKLRNKANIYAIFIQPTGGDWSPVYIGQRKALEIRQRITSHLINKNEATGSKLAQVKESVAKGHKIGLRFLFLERDTMRAFVEEELIARNKEKLEWNKHA
;
A
#
# COMPACT_ATOMS: atom_id res chain seq x y z
N MET A 1 -39.41 4.99 -21.15
CA MET A 1 -38.43 3.94 -20.83
C MET A 1 -37.08 4.38 -21.37
N ILE A 2 -36.11 4.66 -20.52
CA ILE A 2 -34.72 4.89 -20.96
C ILE A 2 -34.11 3.50 -21.12
N SER A 3 -33.81 3.10 -22.36
CA SER A 3 -33.08 1.87 -22.62
C SER A 3 -31.68 2.01 -22.00
N GLN A 4 -31.30 1.08 -21.13
CA GLN A 4 -29.98 1.06 -20.53
C GLN A 4 -28.96 0.70 -21.62
N MET A 5 -28.33 1.71 -22.23
CA MET A 5 -27.25 1.50 -23.19
C MET A 5 -25.97 1.22 -22.41
N GLY A 6 -25.68 -0.07 -22.19
CA GLY A 6 -24.40 -0.50 -21.63
C GLY A 6 -23.29 -0.43 -22.69
N ILE A 7 -22.10 0.00 -22.28
CA ILE A 7 -20.88 -0.11 -23.09
C ILE A 7 -20.04 -1.23 -22.47
N ARG A 8 -19.64 -2.20 -23.30
CA ARG A 8 -18.68 -3.23 -22.93
C ARG A 8 -17.29 -2.82 -23.43
N ILE A 9 -16.28 -2.97 -22.57
CA ILE A 9 -14.88 -2.79 -22.94
C ILE A 9 -14.27 -4.19 -23.05
N ASP A 10 -13.97 -4.62 -24.27
CA ASP A 10 -13.33 -5.92 -24.49
C ASP A 10 -11.89 -5.91 -23.93
N GLY A 11 -11.49 -7.02 -23.30
CA GLY A 11 -10.17 -7.17 -22.68
C GLY A 11 -9.99 -6.45 -21.33
N LEU A 12 -11.03 -5.78 -20.81
CA LEU A 12 -10.95 -5.10 -19.53
C LEU A 12 -10.67 -6.06 -18.36
N ASP A 13 -11.36 -7.20 -18.31
CA ASP A 13 -11.16 -8.19 -17.26
C ASP A 13 -9.76 -8.82 -17.29
N ASP A 14 -9.23 -9.09 -18.48
CA ASP A 14 -7.87 -9.61 -18.64
C ASP A 14 -6.84 -8.58 -18.17
N PHE A 15 -7.02 -7.31 -18.54
CA PHE A 15 -6.16 -6.21 -18.08
C PHE A 15 -6.19 -6.06 -16.55
N LEU A 16 -7.38 -6.11 -15.93
CA LEU A 16 -7.50 -6.01 -14.48
C LEU A 16 -6.90 -7.23 -13.78
N SER A 17 -7.07 -8.42 -14.33
CA SER A 17 -6.46 -9.65 -13.80
C SER A 17 -4.93 -9.59 -13.89
N GLU A 18 -4.36 -9.05 -14.95
CA GLU A 18 -2.91 -8.83 -15.05
C GLU A 18 -2.43 -7.84 -13.97
N CYS A 19 -3.16 -6.74 -13.76
CA CYS A 19 -2.85 -5.77 -12.72
C CYS A 19 -2.90 -6.40 -11.32
N GLU A 20 -3.93 -7.20 -11.07
CA GLU A 20 -4.14 -7.93 -9.82
C GLU A 20 -2.99 -8.91 -9.55
N ASN A 21 -2.67 -9.78 -10.51
CA ASN A 21 -1.60 -10.77 -10.37
C ASN A 21 -0.25 -10.10 -10.08
N LYS A 22 0.07 -8.99 -10.76
CA LYS A 22 1.34 -8.26 -10.54
C LYS A 22 1.42 -7.56 -9.19
N LEU A 23 0.27 -7.15 -8.65
CA LEU A 23 0.18 -6.38 -7.42
C LEU A 23 0.01 -7.27 -6.18
N LEU A 24 -0.78 -8.34 -6.26
CA LEU A 24 -1.24 -9.13 -5.12
C LEU A 24 -0.64 -10.54 -5.04
N ASP A 25 -0.39 -11.20 -6.18
CA ASP A 25 0.01 -12.62 -6.21
C ASP A 25 1.53 -12.85 -6.22
N VAL A 26 2.29 -11.80 -5.91
CA VAL A 26 3.75 -11.86 -5.83
C VAL A 26 4.19 -11.43 -4.44
N ALA A 27 5.17 -12.14 -3.88
CA ALA A 27 5.74 -11.84 -2.58
C ALA A 27 6.12 -10.34 -2.45
N PRO A 28 5.68 -9.67 -1.37
CA PRO A 28 5.94 -8.25 -1.20
C PRO A 28 7.40 -7.96 -0.82
N LEU A 29 7.84 -6.75 -1.12
CA LEU A 29 9.10 -6.22 -0.62
C LEU A 29 8.90 -5.79 0.85
N GLU A 30 9.63 -6.43 1.76
CA GLU A 30 9.58 -6.07 3.19
C GLU A 30 10.08 -4.63 3.41
N PHE A 31 9.28 -3.85 4.13
CA PHE A 31 9.61 -2.53 4.66
C PHE A 31 10.07 -2.67 6.10
N LEU A 32 11.28 -2.22 6.40
CA LEU A 32 11.96 -2.51 7.66
C LEU A 32 11.66 -1.46 8.73
N TYR A 33 11.63 -1.92 9.97
CA TYR A 33 11.51 -1.10 11.18
C TYR A 33 12.57 -1.51 12.21
N PRO A 34 13.11 -0.58 13.01
CA PRO A 34 13.93 -0.89 14.17
C PRO A 34 13.22 -1.88 15.10
N ARG A 35 13.98 -2.81 15.71
CA ARG A 35 13.40 -3.89 16.54
C ARG A 35 12.74 -3.34 17.80
N GLU A 36 13.25 -2.22 18.30
CA GLU A 36 12.77 -1.51 19.48
C GLU A 36 11.33 -1.00 19.33
N LEU A 37 10.84 -0.87 18.08
CA LEU A 37 9.46 -0.49 17.81
C LEU A 37 8.47 -1.66 17.96
N ARG A 38 8.95 -2.90 18.11
CA ARG A 38 8.14 -4.10 18.30
C ARG A 38 7.83 -4.29 19.78
N SER A 39 7.07 -3.35 20.33
CA SER A 39 6.64 -3.35 21.73
C SER A 39 5.14 -3.09 21.83
N GLU A 40 4.43 -3.91 22.60
CA GLU A 40 3.05 -3.63 23.00
C GLU A 40 3.01 -3.16 24.46
N PRO A 41 2.40 -1.98 24.76
CA PRO A 41 1.72 -1.08 23.83
C PRO A 41 2.70 -0.25 22.97
N LEU A 42 2.17 0.30 21.87
CA LEU A 42 2.91 1.20 20.97
C LEU A 42 3.50 2.39 21.73
N ASN A 43 4.81 2.62 21.57
CA ASN A 43 5.49 3.80 22.09
C ASN A 43 5.59 4.90 21.01
N GLU A 44 4.69 5.88 21.07
CA GLU A 44 4.60 6.98 20.11
C GLU A 44 5.82 7.92 20.13
N SER A 45 6.40 8.15 21.31
CA SER A 45 7.62 8.97 21.43
C SER A 45 8.79 8.28 20.73
N LEU A 46 9.00 6.99 21.03
CA LEU A 46 10.05 6.20 20.40
C LEU A 46 9.88 6.12 18.88
N TRP A 47 8.64 5.96 18.39
CA TRP A 47 8.38 6.00 16.95
C TRP A 47 8.86 7.31 16.32
N THR A 48 8.53 8.43 16.96
CA THR A 48 8.92 9.78 16.49
C THR A 48 10.44 9.91 16.44
N ASP A 49 11.14 9.45 17.48
CA ASP A 49 12.61 9.47 17.56
C ASP A 49 13.27 8.58 16.49
N LYS A 50 12.60 7.50 16.09
CA LYS A 50 13.10 6.52 15.10
C LYS A 50 12.76 6.86 13.65
N VAL A 51 12.02 7.94 13.35
CA VAL A 51 11.62 8.30 11.97
C VAL A 51 12.80 8.38 11.00
N HIS A 52 13.91 8.97 11.41
CA HIS A 52 15.10 9.09 10.57
C HIS A 52 15.73 7.71 10.28
N GLU A 53 15.79 6.85 11.29
CA GLU A 53 16.30 5.49 11.17
C GLU A 53 15.43 4.65 10.21
N ILE A 54 14.10 4.69 10.37
CA ILE A 54 13.15 4.02 9.47
C ILE A 54 13.37 4.46 8.01
N LYS A 55 13.55 5.76 7.77
CA LYS A 55 13.86 6.28 6.41
C LYS A 55 15.17 5.71 5.89
N SER A 56 16.23 5.80 6.67
CA SER A 56 17.58 5.32 6.29
C SER A 56 17.58 3.83 5.92
N MET A 57 16.95 2.98 6.74
CA MET A 57 16.85 1.54 6.49
C MET A 57 16.15 1.17 5.17
N ASN A 58 15.20 2.01 4.73
CA ASN A 58 14.36 1.75 3.57
C ASN A 58 14.73 2.56 2.33
N GLU A 59 15.69 3.49 2.43
CA GLU A 59 16.02 4.44 1.37
C GLU A 59 16.43 3.73 0.08
N LYS A 60 17.47 2.89 0.13
CA LYS A 60 18.01 2.18 -1.05
C LYS A 60 17.12 1.03 -1.52
N ARG A 61 16.35 0.43 -0.60
CA ARG A 61 15.53 -0.75 -0.89
C ARG A 61 14.23 -0.38 -1.57
N VAL A 62 13.56 0.65 -1.04
CA VAL A 62 12.21 1.03 -1.41
C VAL A 62 12.19 2.47 -1.91
N LEU A 63 12.51 3.44 -1.05
CA LEU A 63 12.08 4.82 -1.24
C LEU A 63 12.73 5.51 -2.44
N SER A 64 14.02 5.27 -2.72
CA SER A 64 14.74 5.91 -3.82
C SER A 64 14.28 5.40 -5.19
N LYS A 65 13.63 4.24 -5.23
CA LYS A 65 13.17 3.57 -6.45
C LYS A 65 11.75 3.94 -6.86
N LEU A 66 11.01 4.71 -6.06
CA LEU A 66 9.57 4.93 -6.27
C LEU A 66 9.23 6.01 -7.30
N ARG A 67 10.03 7.06 -7.40
CA ARG A 67 9.68 8.24 -8.23
C ARG A 67 9.59 7.83 -9.71
N ASN A 68 8.43 8.09 -10.34
CA ASN A 68 8.14 7.71 -11.73
C ASN A 68 8.25 6.20 -12.02
N LYS A 69 8.10 5.36 -11.00
CA LYS A 69 8.19 3.89 -11.12
C LYS A 69 7.02 3.15 -10.48
N ALA A 70 6.07 3.88 -9.91
CA ALA A 70 4.86 3.34 -9.33
C ALA A 70 3.78 4.42 -9.30
N ASN A 71 2.52 4.03 -9.49
CA ASN A 71 1.35 4.87 -9.24
C ASN A 71 0.18 4.12 -8.60
N ILE A 72 0.31 2.81 -8.42
CA ILE A 72 -0.55 1.97 -7.58
C ILE A 72 0.34 1.15 -6.65
N TYR A 73 -0.12 0.88 -5.43
CA TYR A 73 0.59 0.09 -4.44
C TYR A 73 -0.36 -0.72 -3.57
N ALA A 74 0.17 -1.80 -3.01
CA ALA A 74 -0.50 -2.60 -2.01
C ALA A 74 0.38 -2.71 -0.75
N ILE A 75 -0.25 -2.62 0.43
CA ILE A 75 0.38 -2.86 1.73
C ILE A 75 -0.03 -4.26 2.19
N PHE A 76 0.95 -5.01 2.68
CA PHE A 76 0.78 -6.35 3.23
C PHE A 76 1.22 -6.37 4.69
N ILE A 77 0.62 -7.28 5.45
CA ILE A 77 1.13 -7.67 6.76
C ILE A 77 1.53 -9.14 6.74
N GLN A 78 2.55 -9.48 7.52
CA GLN A 78 2.88 -10.86 7.86
C GLN A 78 2.95 -10.97 9.39
N PRO A 79 1.98 -11.63 10.03
CA PRO A 79 2.06 -11.98 11.45
C PRO A 79 3.25 -12.87 11.75
N THR A 80 3.68 -12.91 13.01
CA THR A 80 4.77 -13.79 13.44
C THR A 80 4.39 -15.25 13.18
N GLY A 81 5.13 -15.92 12.29
CA GLY A 81 4.86 -17.31 11.90
C GLY A 81 3.70 -17.50 10.90
N GLY A 82 3.12 -16.41 10.38
CA GLY A 82 2.06 -16.44 9.37
C GLY A 82 2.55 -16.10 7.96
N ASP A 83 1.61 -16.08 7.02
CA ASP A 83 1.84 -15.71 5.63
C ASP A 83 1.59 -14.21 5.37
N TRP A 84 2.10 -13.73 4.24
CA TRP A 84 1.80 -12.38 3.76
C TRP A 84 0.34 -12.29 3.31
N SER A 85 -0.37 -11.27 3.79
CA SER A 85 -1.75 -10.97 3.39
C SER A 85 -1.87 -9.50 2.99
N PRO A 86 -2.51 -9.18 1.85
CA PRO A 86 -2.76 -7.79 1.46
C PRO A 86 -3.85 -7.21 2.35
N VAL A 87 -3.62 -6.00 2.86
CA VAL A 87 -4.57 -5.31 3.75
C VAL A 87 -5.04 -3.97 3.20
N TYR A 88 -4.29 -3.40 2.25
CA TYR A 88 -4.61 -2.10 1.66
C TYR A 88 -4.16 -2.02 0.21
N ILE A 89 -4.97 -1.43 -0.66
CA ILE A 89 -4.57 -0.92 -1.98
C ILE A 89 -4.74 0.59 -1.97
N GLY A 90 -3.78 1.29 -2.56
CA GLY A 90 -3.83 2.72 -2.76
C GLY A 90 -3.22 3.15 -4.10
N GLN A 91 -3.56 4.35 -4.55
CA GLN A 91 -2.88 5.01 -5.68
C GLN A 91 -2.33 6.39 -5.33
N ARG A 92 -1.41 6.84 -6.19
CA ARG A 92 -1.00 8.25 -6.25
C ARG A 92 -0.42 8.56 -7.62
N LYS A 93 -0.45 9.82 -8.04
CA LYS A 93 0.36 10.29 -9.17
C LYS A 93 1.81 9.85 -8.99
N ALA A 94 2.45 9.39 -10.06
CA ALA A 94 3.80 8.80 -10.00
C ALA A 94 4.90 9.72 -9.42
N LEU A 95 4.71 11.04 -9.51
CA LEU A 95 5.61 12.03 -8.91
C LEU A 95 5.49 12.14 -7.38
N GLU A 96 4.31 11.82 -6.84
CA GLU A 96 3.96 11.99 -5.42
C GLU A 96 3.95 10.67 -4.63
N ILE A 97 4.14 9.53 -5.31
CA ILE A 97 4.04 8.20 -4.71
C ILE A 97 5.00 8.00 -3.53
N ARG A 98 6.23 8.50 -3.62
CA ARG A 98 7.21 8.41 -2.52
C ARG A 98 6.72 9.11 -1.26
N GLN A 99 6.14 10.30 -1.42
CA GLN A 99 5.57 11.04 -0.31
C GLN A 99 4.38 10.28 0.28
N ARG A 100 3.53 9.68 -0.56
CA ARG A 100 2.38 8.88 -0.10
C ARG A 100 2.81 7.66 0.72
N ILE A 101 3.80 6.91 0.26
CA ILE A 101 4.35 5.76 1.00
C ILE A 101 4.97 6.21 2.33
N THR A 102 5.73 7.32 2.32
CA THR A 102 6.28 7.91 3.56
C THR A 102 5.17 8.27 4.55
N SER A 103 4.09 8.88 4.06
CA SER A 103 2.92 9.26 4.87
C SER A 103 2.23 8.08 5.53
N HIS A 104 2.17 6.94 4.82
CA HIS A 104 1.54 5.72 5.33
C HIS A 104 2.44 4.94 6.28
N LEU A 105 3.74 4.88 6.02
CA LEU A 105 4.60 3.91 6.68
C LEU A 105 5.54 4.49 7.73
N ILE A 106 5.75 5.81 7.73
CA ILE A 106 6.75 6.46 8.57
C ILE A 106 6.14 7.58 9.40
N ASN A 107 5.65 8.64 8.76
CA ASN A 107 5.15 9.81 9.48
C ASN A 107 4.10 10.54 8.64
N LYS A 108 3.00 10.97 9.26
CA LYS A 108 1.92 11.67 8.57
C LYS A 108 2.32 13.13 8.34
N ASN A 109 2.26 13.60 7.09
CA ASN A 109 1.95 15.00 6.83
C ASN A 109 0.42 15.12 6.83
N GLU A 110 -0.13 16.20 7.38
CA GLU A 110 -1.53 16.47 7.80
C GLU A 110 -2.71 15.94 6.95
N ALA A 111 -2.47 15.39 5.76
CA ALA A 111 -3.45 14.78 4.87
C ALA A 111 -4.31 13.69 5.53
N THR A 112 -5.61 13.74 5.23
CA THR A 112 -6.61 12.73 5.57
C THR A 112 -6.33 11.39 4.85
N GLY A 113 -6.70 10.28 5.48
CA GLY A 113 -6.64 8.95 4.87
C GLY A 113 -5.31 8.21 4.97
N SER A 114 -4.37 8.61 5.84
CA SER A 114 -3.17 7.80 6.11
C SER A 114 -3.49 6.50 6.86
N LYS A 115 -2.76 5.40 6.56
CA LYS A 115 -2.78 4.11 7.28
C LYS A 115 -1.71 3.99 8.38
N LEU A 116 -1.08 5.11 8.75
CA LEU A 116 0.02 5.11 9.71
C LEU A 116 -0.34 4.52 11.06
N ALA A 117 -1.56 4.76 11.56
CA ALA A 117 -1.99 4.17 12.83
C ALA A 117 -2.01 2.64 12.78
N GLN A 118 -2.62 2.06 11.73
CA GLN A 118 -2.66 0.62 11.52
C GLN A 118 -1.27 0.00 11.34
N VAL A 119 -0.38 0.73 10.65
CA VAL A 119 1.03 0.31 10.47
C VAL A 119 1.76 0.28 11.81
N LYS A 120 1.67 1.35 12.60
CA LYS A 120 2.29 1.43 13.93
C LYS A 120 1.81 0.30 14.84
N GLU A 121 0.50 0.06 14.86
CA GLU A 121 -0.12 -1.02 15.63
C GLU A 121 0.38 -2.40 15.18
N SER A 122 0.46 -2.65 13.87
CA SER A 122 0.97 -3.91 13.32
C SER A 122 2.45 -4.14 13.68
N VAL A 123 3.27 -3.09 13.58
CA VAL A 123 4.70 -3.17 13.94
C VAL A 123 4.88 -3.40 15.44
N ALA A 124 4.08 -2.74 16.29
CA ALA A 124 4.08 -2.94 17.73
C ALA A 124 3.80 -4.41 18.09
N LYS A 125 2.85 -5.05 17.38
CA LYS A 125 2.52 -6.49 17.44
C LYS A 125 3.61 -7.42 16.91
N GLY A 126 4.72 -6.86 16.43
CA GLY A 126 5.83 -7.62 15.84
C GLY A 126 5.57 -8.10 14.41
N HIS A 127 4.46 -7.71 13.78
CA HIS A 127 4.19 -8.06 12.39
C HIS A 127 5.19 -7.35 11.46
N LYS A 128 5.47 -7.98 10.32
CA LYS A 128 6.22 -7.33 9.24
C LYS A 128 5.26 -6.60 8.31
N ILE A 129 5.77 -5.55 7.66
CA ILE A 129 5.05 -4.80 6.64
C ILE A 129 5.69 -5.07 5.29
N GLY A 130 4.85 -5.34 4.29
CA GLY A 130 5.26 -5.60 2.92
C GLY A 130 4.65 -4.58 1.97
N LEU A 131 5.34 -4.35 0.85
CA LEU A 131 4.87 -3.48 -0.22
C LEU A 131 4.97 -4.14 -1.59
N ARG A 132 3.97 -3.90 -2.42
CA ARG A 132 4.02 -4.12 -3.86
C ARG A 132 3.61 -2.86 -4.58
N PHE A 133 4.10 -2.73 -5.82
CA PHE A 133 3.90 -1.57 -6.65
C PHE A 133 3.56 -1.99 -8.07
N LEU A 134 2.70 -1.21 -8.69
CA LEU A 134 2.39 -1.27 -10.11
C LEU A 134 2.57 0.14 -10.69
N PHE A 135 3.09 0.18 -11.91
CA PHE A 135 3.17 1.40 -12.70
C PHE A 135 2.33 1.24 -13.95
N LEU A 136 1.30 2.09 -14.07
CA LEU A 136 0.53 2.27 -15.28
C LEU A 136 1.06 3.48 -16.02
N GLU A 137 1.49 3.29 -17.27
CA GLU A 137 1.96 4.40 -18.11
C GLU A 137 0.89 5.48 -18.27
N ARG A 138 -0.37 5.05 -18.45
CA ARG A 138 -1.52 5.95 -18.46
C ARG A 138 -1.97 6.27 -17.04
N ASP A 139 -1.29 7.24 -16.41
CA ASP A 139 -1.53 7.64 -15.01
C ASP A 139 -3.01 7.98 -14.71
N THR A 140 -3.78 8.45 -15.69
CA THR A 140 -5.22 8.74 -15.53
C THR A 140 -6.06 7.50 -15.22
N MET A 141 -5.60 6.30 -15.57
CA MET A 141 -6.31 5.04 -15.29
C MET A 141 -6.10 4.54 -13.86
N ARG A 142 -5.18 5.11 -13.09
CA ARG A 142 -4.80 4.59 -11.77
C ARG A 142 -5.96 4.52 -10.77
N ALA A 143 -6.88 5.48 -10.81
CA ALA A 143 -8.03 5.53 -9.91
C ALA A 143 -9.04 4.42 -10.26
N PHE A 144 -9.36 4.30 -11.55
CA PHE A 144 -10.20 3.21 -12.05
C PHE A 144 -9.63 1.82 -11.69
N VAL A 145 -8.34 1.60 -11.92
CA VAL A 145 -7.71 0.32 -11.57
C VAL A 145 -7.68 0.09 -10.06
N GLU A 146 -7.39 1.11 -9.24
CA GLU A 146 -7.48 1.00 -7.78
C GLU A 146 -8.88 0.56 -7.33
N GLU A 147 -9.92 1.24 -7.81
CA GLU A 147 -11.32 0.97 -7.44
C GLU A 147 -11.74 -0.46 -7.81
N GLU A 148 -11.44 -0.89 -9.04
CA GLU A 148 -11.74 -2.25 -9.50
C GLU A 148 -10.99 -3.33 -8.72
N LEU A 149 -9.69 -3.12 -8.45
CA LEU A 149 -8.91 -4.08 -7.67
C LEU A 149 -9.38 -4.17 -6.22
N ILE A 150 -9.81 -3.04 -5.63
CA ILE A 150 -10.40 -3.05 -4.29
C ILE A 150 -11.74 -3.78 -4.31
N ALA A 151 -12.62 -3.50 -5.27
CA ALA A 151 -13.92 -4.15 -5.39
C ALA A 151 -13.79 -5.68 -5.51
N ARG A 152 -12.84 -6.16 -6.31
CA ARG A 152 -12.53 -7.60 -6.48
C ARG A 152 -11.97 -8.26 -5.21
N ASN A 153 -11.32 -7.50 -4.34
CA ASN A 153 -10.59 -8.02 -3.17
C ASN A 153 -11.10 -7.49 -1.82
N LYS A 154 -12.31 -6.95 -1.77
CA LYS A 154 -12.85 -6.26 -0.58
C LYS A 154 -12.76 -7.06 0.72
N GLU A 155 -12.89 -8.38 0.63
CA GLU A 155 -12.87 -9.28 1.79
C GLU A 155 -11.47 -9.43 2.40
N LYS A 156 -10.41 -9.19 1.61
CA LYS A 156 -9.02 -9.24 2.06
C LYS A 156 -8.53 -7.88 2.55
N LEU A 157 -9.02 -6.79 1.96
CA LEU A 157 -8.49 -5.44 2.13
C LEU A 157 -9.10 -4.68 3.32
N GLU A 158 -8.88 -5.18 4.53
CA GLU A 158 -9.49 -4.66 5.76
C GLU A 158 -9.22 -3.16 6.04
N TRP A 159 -8.15 -2.59 5.45
CA TRP A 159 -7.79 -1.19 5.64
C TRP A 159 -8.43 -0.27 4.60
N ASN A 160 -9.05 -0.79 3.54
CA ASN A 160 -9.87 -0.03 2.58
C ASN A 160 -11.31 0.16 3.10
N LYS A 161 -11.47 0.83 4.26
CA LYS A 161 -12.77 0.96 4.96
C LYS A 161 -13.81 1.90 4.31
N HIS A 162 -13.53 2.50 3.15
CA HIS A 162 -14.43 3.43 2.44
C HIS A 162 -14.33 3.33 0.91
N ALA A 163 -13.95 2.16 0.38
CA ALA A 163 -14.00 1.92 -1.05
C ALA A 163 -15.36 1.34 -1.45
#